data_AF-A0A9R1S9N4-F1
#
_entry.id   AF-A0A9R1S9N4-F1
#
_cell.length_a   1.000
_cell.length_b   1.000
_cell.length_c   1.000
_cell.angle_alpha   90.00
_cell.angle_beta   90.00
_cell.angle_gamma   90.00
#
_symmetry.space_group_name_H-M   'P 1'
#
loop_
_entity.id
_entity.type
_entity.pdbx_description
1 polymer ?
#
loop_
_entity_poly.entity_id
_entity_poly.type
_entity_poly.pdbx_seq_one_letter_code
_entity_poly.pdbx_strand_id
1 'polypeptide(L)'
;MAMWTVLGDVATVAQLVGADVVGLISRITQAAETARQNRRDCRQLARRVLIISRLLPLVEDPEAARPMAGLGDTLKEAHELLMSCQRRSAAYHFFMAGRKAVRFREMQNKIDFYLLLFPVTSHIGIARRLDRIYKLLDSAGAGGEASTLSESSQLHLQESTVVAQEVVPYETHEFTFAEIVAATDYFGPHTVIESARSVYKGRLRDGRVVAVKRITDRQSDSTKRKFHSELDILPQLRHKHIVRLLGSCVTATKDKRLLTNPQQKKKRLLSWWRKEQQEPEWLTVYEYTENGTLFHHLHPDQGSSELSSVTVPWKTRIDVLLGVSRAIEHMHCHANPPIIHRDINTQNILLDANWVPHVSGFGLSLVCDKAMSEEFEMTCPVVGTIGYIDPEYMTRGHVKLTSDVYALGIMMLEVLTGRKVIQEDEQGAIYLKSFAVPVIEAGNIRGLLDTRPVPEPTPGQLRALEHVAQTAR
;
A
#
# COMPACT_ATOMS: atom_id res chain seq x y z
N MET A 1 -12.62 -10.71 -40.52
CA MET A 1 -13.86 -10.12 -39.96
C MET A 1 -13.96 -10.19 -38.43
N ALA A 2 -13.13 -10.96 -37.71
CA ALA A 2 -13.10 -11.00 -36.23
C ALA A 2 -12.42 -9.80 -35.54
N MET A 3 -11.77 -8.90 -36.30
CA MET A 3 -11.06 -7.72 -35.77
C MET A 3 -12.00 -6.52 -35.51
N TRP A 4 -13.21 -6.55 -36.07
CA TRP A 4 -14.16 -5.44 -36.05
C TRP A 4 -15.17 -5.52 -34.90
N THR A 5 -15.41 -6.70 -34.34
CA THR A 5 -16.26 -6.89 -33.15
C THR A 5 -15.57 -6.45 -31.86
N VAL A 6 -14.24 -6.42 -31.83
CA VAL A 6 -13.43 -5.93 -30.70
C VAL A 6 -13.40 -4.39 -30.63
N LEU A 7 -13.75 -3.69 -31.70
CA LEU A 7 -13.71 -2.22 -31.78
C LEU A 7 -14.95 -1.52 -31.19
N GLY A 8 -16.05 -2.26 -30.99
CA GLY A 8 -17.31 -1.72 -30.45
C GLY A 8 -17.21 -1.27 -28.99
N ASP A 9 -16.41 -1.98 -28.17
CA ASP A 9 -16.17 -1.65 -26.76
C ASP A 9 -15.04 -0.62 -26.53
N VAL A 10 -14.32 -0.23 -27.60
CA VAL A 10 -13.11 0.62 -27.54
C VAL A 10 -13.45 2.12 -27.63
N ALA A 11 -14.66 2.46 -28.09
CA ALA A 11 -15.10 3.84 -28.23
C ALA A 11 -15.19 4.59 -26.88
N THR A 12 -15.45 3.86 -25.79
CA THR A 12 -15.55 4.42 -24.44
C THR A 12 -14.17 4.80 -23.91
N VAL A 13 -13.12 4.01 -24.17
CA VAL A 13 -11.75 4.25 -23.66
C VAL A 13 -11.05 5.42 -24.37
N ALA A 14 -11.37 5.67 -25.64
CA ALA A 14 -10.84 6.80 -26.39
C ALA A 14 -11.25 8.18 -25.82
N GLN A 15 -12.41 8.25 -25.14
CA GLN A 15 -12.84 9.46 -24.43
C GLN A 15 -12.18 9.62 -23.05
N LEU A 16 -11.69 8.53 -22.44
CA LEU A 16 -11.19 8.53 -21.06
C LEU A 16 -9.76 9.05 -20.90
N VAL A 17 -8.95 9.05 -21.96
CA VAL A 17 -7.52 9.41 -21.92
C VAL A 17 -7.20 10.68 -22.72
N GLY A 18 -8.21 11.31 -23.34
CA GLY A 18 -8.05 12.61 -24.04
C GLY A 18 -7.14 12.58 -25.28
N ALA A 19 -6.80 11.40 -25.81
CA ALA A 19 -5.94 11.23 -26.98
C ALA A 19 -6.36 10.01 -27.82
N ASP A 20 -6.08 10.04 -29.13
CA ASP A 20 -6.17 8.90 -30.04
C ASP A 20 -5.09 7.84 -29.71
N VAL A 21 -5.24 7.19 -28.56
CA VAL A 21 -4.28 6.21 -28.02
C VAL A 21 -4.16 5.03 -28.99
N VAL A 22 -5.28 4.53 -29.52
CA VAL A 22 -5.30 3.40 -30.46
C VAL A 22 -4.58 3.75 -31.76
N GLY A 23 -4.84 4.93 -32.34
CA GLY A 23 -4.15 5.38 -33.55
C GLY A 23 -2.68 5.73 -33.29
N LEU A 24 -2.32 6.27 -32.13
CA LEU A 24 -0.91 6.47 -31.74
C LEU A 24 -0.18 5.13 -31.66
N ILE A 25 -0.75 4.11 -31.02
CA ILE A 25 -0.18 2.76 -30.94
C ILE A 25 0.06 2.20 -32.35
N SER A 26 -0.93 2.31 -33.24
CA SER A 26 -0.80 1.87 -34.63
C SER A 26 0.35 2.57 -35.36
N ARG A 27 0.45 3.90 -35.24
CA ARG A 27 1.53 4.69 -35.84
C ARG A 27 2.91 4.35 -35.27
N ILE A 28 3.00 4.07 -33.97
CA ILE A 28 4.24 3.60 -33.31
C ILE A 28 4.67 2.24 -33.88
N THR A 29 3.74 1.28 -34.00
CA THR A 29 4.07 -0.05 -34.55
C THR A 29 4.57 0.07 -35.99
N GLN A 30 3.91 0.87 -36.83
CA GLN A 30 4.34 1.11 -38.21
C GLN A 30 5.71 1.82 -38.28
N ALA A 31 5.96 2.77 -37.37
CA ALA A 31 7.25 3.46 -37.31
C ALA A 31 8.40 2.53 -36.90
N ALA A 32 8.13 1.52 -36.07
CA ALA A 32 9.12 0.52 -35.66
C ALA A 32 9.47 -0.46 -36.78
N GLU A 33 8.49 -0.85 -37.60
CA GLU A 33 8.72 -1.71 -38.77
C GLU A 33 9.56 -1.02 -39.85
N THR A 34 9.35 0.29 -40.01
CA THR A 34 10.05 1.12 -41.01
C THR A 34 11.38 1.69 -40.50
N ALA A 35 11.77 1.36 -39.25
CA ALA A 35 12.99 1.86 -38.63
C ALA A 35 14.27 1.40 -39.35
N ARG A 36 15.16 2.34 -39.64
CA ARG A 36 16.44 2.09 -40.31
C ARG A 36 17.60 1.99 -39.32
N GLN A 37 17.48 2.60 -38.14
CA GLN A 37 18.44 2.57 -37.03
C GLN A 37 17.79 2.02 -35.76
N ASN A 38 18.59 1.52 -34.80
CA ASN A 38 18.13 1.01 -33.50
C ASN A 38 16.92 0.07 -33.59
N ARG A 39 16.94 -0.83 -34.59
CA ARG A 39 15.80 -1.69 -34.94
C ARG A 39 15.35 -2.57 -33.79
N ARG A 40 16.29 -3.03 -32.95
CA ARG A 40 15.99 -3.86 -31.77
C ARG A 40 15.16 -3.05 -30.77
N ASP A 41 15.65 -1.88 -30.37
CA ASP A 41 15.00 -1.01 -29.37
C ASP A 41 13.65 -0.50 -29.88
N CYS A 42 13.55 -0.14 -31.17
CA CYS A 42 12.28 0.26 -31.80
C CYS A 42 11.23 -0.88 -31.74
N ARG A 43 11.64 -2.11 -32.08
CA ARG A 43 10.74 -3.28 -32.00
C ARG A 43 10.35 -3.61 -30.57
N GLN A 44 11.28 -3.49 -29.63
CA GLN A 44 11.03 -3.75 -28.21
C GLN A 44 10.04 -2.75 -27.62
N LEU A 45 10.24 -1.45 -27.89
CA LEU A 45 9.30 -0.43 -27.46
C LEU A 45 7.91 -0.63 -28.09
N ALA A 46 7.84 -0.93 -29.39
CA ALA A 46 6.57 -1.22 -30.06
C ALA A 46 5.84 -2.44 -29.47
N ARG A 47 6.57 -3.51 -29.11
CA ARG A 47 5.98 -4.69 -28.43
C ARG A 47 5.35 -4.32 -27.10
N ARG A 48 6.01 -3.49 -26.28
CA ARG A 48 5.48 -3.04 -24.98
C ARG A 48 4.26 -2.14 -25.15
N VAL A 49 4.31 -1.23 -26.10
CA VAL A 49 3.17 -0.37 -26.47
C VAL A 49 1.96 -1.19 -26.98
N LEU A 50 2.18 -2.33 -27.65
CA LEU A 50 1.11 -3.26 -28.03
C LEU A 50 0.49 -4.01 -26.83
N ILE A 51 1.19 -4.15 -25.71
CA ILE A 51 0.59 -4.73 -24.50
C ILE A 51 -0.42 -3.74 -23.92
N ILE A 52 -0.11 -2.43 -23.92
CA ILE A 52 -1.03 -1.38 -23.49
C ILE A 52 -2.38 -1.48 -24.22
N SER A 53 -2.38 -1.70 -25.54
CA SER A 53 -3.65 -1.81 -26.29
C SER A 53 -4.52 -2.98 -25.86
N ARG A 54 -3.92 -4.07 -25.36
CA ARG A 54 -4.65 -5.24 -24.84
C ARG A 54 -5.19 -5.02 -23.43
N LEU A 55 -4.56 -4.13 -22.67
CA LEU A 55 -4.94 -3.81 -21.29
C LEU A 55 -5.95 -2.67 -21.22
N LEU A 56 -6.01 -1.79 -22.22
CA LEU A 56 -6.98 -0.68 -22.30
C LEU A 56 -8.45 -1.11 -22.06
N PRO A 57 -8.95 -2.22 -22.63
CA PRO A 57 -10.32 -2.67 -22.37
C PRO A 57 -10.59 -3.08 -20.92
N LEU A 58 -9.55 -3.35 -20.12
CA LEU A 58 -9.69 -3.74 -18.70
C LEU A 58 -9.97 -2.53 -17.79
N VAL A 59 -9.89 -1.31 -18.32
CA VAL A 59 -10.19 -0.08 -17.56
C VAL A 59 -11.59 0.37 -17.91
N GLU A 60 -12.55 -0.03 -17.07
CA GLU A 60 -13.99 0.17 -17.31
C GLU A 60 -14.52 1.54 -16.83
N ASP A 61 -13.78 2.27 -15.98
CA ASP A 61 -14.26 3.48 -15.28
C ASP A 61 -13.45 4.75 -15.65
N PRO A 62 -14.10 5.88 -15.98
CA PRO A 62 -13.45 7.17 -16.21
C PRO A 62 -12.48 7.64 -15.14
N GLU A 63 -12.76 7.38 -13.86
CA GLU A 63 -11.85 7.81 -12.80
C GLU A 63 -10.64 6.88 -12.65
N ALA A 64 -10.79 5.59 -12.96
CA ALA A 64 -9.68 4.63 -13.04
C ALA A 64 -8.72 4.95 -14.20
N ALA A 65 -9.16 5.78 -15.15
CA ALA A 65 -8.31 6.31 -16.22
C ALA A 65 -7.52 7.56 -15.82
N ARG A 66 -7.83 8.25 -14.70
CA ARG A 66 -7.09 9.44 -14.25
C ARG A 66 -5.60 9.19 -14.01
N PRO A 67 -5.16 8.08 -13.37
CA PRO A 67 -3.74 7.76 -13.25
C PRO A 67 -3.06 7.56 -14.62
N MET A 68 -3.83 7.32 -15.69
CA MET A 68 -3.34 7.18 -17.06
C MET A 68 -3.43 8.49 -17.88
N ALA A 69 -3.77 9.64 -17.27
CA ALA A 69 -3.95 10.90 -17.97
C ALA A 69 -2.70 11.38 -18.76
N GLY A 70 -1.49 10.90 -18.42
CA GLY A 70 -0.25 11.19 -19.17
C GLY A 70 0.11 10.17 -20.26
N LEU A 71 -0.68 9.10 -20.44
CA LEU A 71 -0.38 8.02 -21.38
C LEU A 71 -0.36 8.52 -22.83
N GLY A 72 -1.34 9.35 -23.20
CA GLY A 72 -1.44 9.92 -24.53
C GLY A 72 -0.19 10.71 -24.92
N ASP A 73 0.31 11.55 -24.02
CA ASP A 73 1.52 12.36 -24.28
C ASP A 73 2.79 11.52 -24.29
N THR A 74 2.87 10.52 -23.42
CA THR A 74 3.97 9.54 -23.44
C THR A 74 4.02 8.79 -24.79
N LEU A 75 2.87 8.39 -25.32
CA LEU A 75 2.79 7.72 -26.62
C LEU A 75 3.14 8.65 -27.78
N LYS A 76 2.80 9.95 -27.72
CA LYS A 76 3.27 10.94 -28.71
C LYS A 76 4.79 11.03 -28.69
N GLU A 77 5.40 11.16 -27.51
CA GLU A 77 6.86 11.22 -27.35
C GLU A 77 7.54 9.93 -27.85
N ALA A 78 6.94 8.76 -27.58
CA ALA A 78 7.41 7.48 -28.10
C ALA A 78 7.36 7.43 -29.63
N HIS A 79 6.28 7.94 -30.24
CA HIS A 79 6.15 8.02 -31.68
C HIS A 79 7.25 8.91 -32.30
N GLU A 80 7.48 10.10 -31.75
CA GLU A 80 8.54 11.01 -32.21
C GLU A 80 9.93 10.38 -32.12
N LEU A 81 10.21 9.66 -31.03
CA LEU A 81 11.47 8.93 -30.85
C LEU A 81 11.69 7.89 -31.97
N LEU A 82 10.66 7.12 -32.32
CA LEU A 82 10.72 6.13 -33.39
C LEU A 82 10.86 6.75 -34.77
N MET A 83 10.15 7.86 -35.05
CA MET A 83 10.29 8.59 -36.30
C MET A 83 11.73 9.11 -36.49
N SER A 84 12.43 9.46 -35.40
CA SER A 84 13.85 9.84 -35.45
C SER A 84 14.80 8.73 -35.92
N CYS A 85 14.35 7.46 -35.90
CA CYS A 85 15.10 6.28 -36.35
C CYS A 85 14.91 5.97 -37.84
N GLN A 86 14.07 6.72 -38.55
CA GLN A 86 13.86 6.59 -39.99
C GLN A 86 14.81 7.49 -40.82
N ARG A 87 15.37 8.54 -40.22
CA ARG A 87 16.26 9.50 -40.90
C ARG A 87 17.67 8.90 -41.11
N ARG A 88 18.23 9.07 -42.31
CA ARG A 88 19.62 8.71 -42.66
C ARG A 88 20.54 9.91 -42.42
N SER A 89 21.39 9.86 -41.39
CA SER A 89 22.57 10.72 -41.33
C SER A 89 23.77 9.91 -40.84
N ALA A 90 24.81 9.84 -41.67
CA ALA A 90 26.03 9.05 -41.42
C ALA A 90 26.97 9.74 -40.41
N ALA A 91 27.06 11.08 -40.43
CA ALA A 91 27.85 11.85 -39.45
C ALA A 91 27.25 11.81 -38.03
N TYR A 92 25.96 11.48 -37.92
CA TYR A 92 25.20 11.41 -36.67
C TYR A 92 25.41 10.09 -35.90
N HIS A 93 25.86 9.03 -36.58
CA HIS A 93 25.94 7.67 -36.03
C HIS A 93 26.96 7.52 -34.88
N PHE A 94 28.05 8.30 -34.90
CA PHE A 94 29.16 8.15 -33.96
C PHE A 94 28.99 8.97 -32.66
N PHE A 95 28.33 10.14 -32.74
CA PHE A 95 28.18 11.08 -31.60
C PHE A 95 26.82 11.00 -30.87
N MET A 96 25.80 10.37 -31.48
CA MET A 96 24.42 10.39 -30.97
C MET A 96 23.84 9.03 -30.59
N ALA A 97 24.55 7.92 -30.83
CA ALA A 97 24.07 6.58 -30.47
C ALA A 97 23.84 6.43 -28.95
N GLY A 98 24.77 6.94 -28.12
CA GLY A 98 24.63 6.94 -26.66
C GLY A 98 23.44 7.76 -26.16
N ARG A 99 23.23 8.98 -26.71
CA ARG A 99 22.06 9.83 -26.37
C ARG A 99 20.73 9.21 -26.81
N LYS A 100 20.70 8.51 -27.96
CA LYS A 100 19.51 7.77 -28.40
C LYS A 100 19.21 6.58 -27.50
N ALA A 101 20.22 5.78 -27.12
CA ALA A 101 20.02 4.66 -26.21
C ALA A 101 19.44 5.10 -24.86
N VAL A 102 19.94 6.21 -24.30
CA VAL A 102 19.38 6.80 -23.06
C VAL A 102 17.92 7.22 -23.24
N ARG A 103 17.55 7.85 -24.36
CA ARG A 103 16.15 8.21 -24.63
C ARG A 103 15.23 7.00 -24.83
N PHE A 104 15.72 5.95 -25.49
CA PHE A 104 14.95 4.69 -25.60
C PHE A 104 14.71 4.09 -24.21
N ARG A 105 15.74 4.12 -23.37
CA ARG A 105 15.67 3.66 -21.98
C ARG A 105 14.65 4.44 -21.16
N GLU A 106 14.71 5.78 -21.21
CA GLU A 106 13.74 6.67 -20.56
C GLU A 106 12.32 6.45 -21.08
N MET A 107 12.15 6.20 -22.39
CA MET A 107 10.83 5.97 -22.95
C MET A 107 10.26 4.61 -22.56
N GLN A 108 11.10 3.57 -22.53
CA GLN A 108 10.72 2.25 -22.03
C GLN A 108 10.30 2.31 -20.57
N ASN A 109 10.99 3.11 -19.73
CA ASN A 109 10.57 3.39 -18.35
C ASN A 109 9.16 3.94 -18.25
N LYS A 110 8.89 4.99 -19.03
CA LYS A 110 7.57 5.63 -19.04
C LYS A 110 6.49 4.63 -19.46
N ILE A 111 6.74 3.79 -20.47
CA ILE A 111 5.79 2.76 -20.93
C ILE A 111 5.61 1.63 -19.90
N ASP A 112 6.69 1.15 -19.29
CA ASP A 112 6.63 0.10 -18.25
C ASP A 112 5.82 0.56 -17.05
N PHE A 113 5.98 1.80 -16.62
CA PHE A 113 5.16 2.38 -15.56
C PHE A 113 3.66 2.19 -15.83
N TYR A 114 3.19 2.52 -17.04
CA TYR A 114 1.78 2.29 -17.38
C TYR A 114 1.42 0.81 -17.41
N LEU A 115 2.30 -0.06 -17.91
CA LEU A 115 2.05 -1.51 -17.94
C LEU A 115 1.85 -2.13 -16.56
N LEU A 116 2.40 -1.54 -15.50
CA LEU A 116 2.17 -1.98 -14.12
C LEU A 116 1.07 -1.22 -13.42
N LEU A 117 0.86 0.01 -13.85
CA LEU A 117 -0.33 0.74 -13.48
C LEU A 117 -1.58 0.04 -14.04
N PHE A 118 -1.56 -0.66 -15.18
CA PHE A 118 -2.74 -1.32 -15.76
C PHE A 118 -3.35 -2.45 -14.92
N PRO A 119 -2.59 -3.45 -14.42
CA PRO A 119 -3.10 -4.42 -13.47
C PRO A 119 -3.55 -3.75 -12.18
N VAL A 120 -2.79 -2.76 -11.70
CA VAL A 120 -3.20 -1.95 -10.56
C VAL A 120 -4.44 -1.13 -10.91
N THR A 121 -4.73 -0.71 -12.15
CA THR A 121 -5.91 0.05 -12.61
C THR A 121 -7.15 -0.82 -12.77
N SER A 122 -6.95 -2.02 -13.30
CA SER A 122 -7.92 -3.11 -13.34
C SER A 122 -8.32 -3.54 -11.92
N HIS A 123 -7.36 -3.56 -10.99
CA HIS A 123 -7.58 -3.78 -9.56
C HIS A 123 -7.80 -2.46 -8.76
N ILE A 124 -7.68 -1.26 -9.34
CA ILE A 124 -7.86 0.10 -8.70
C ILE A 124 -9.33 0.34 -8.43
N GLY A 125 -10.17 -0.49 -9.05
CA GLY A 125 -11.48 -0.75 -8.55
C GLY A 125 -11.49 -1.29 -7.11
N ILE A 126 -10.41 -1.61 -6.38
CA ILE A 126 -10.59 -2.16 -5.03
C ILE A 126 -11.22 -1.12 -4.11
N ALA A 127 -10.68 0.10 -4.02
CA ALA A 127 -11.31 1.17 -3.23
C ALA A 127 -12.72 1.50 -3.75
N ARG A 128 -12.92 1.58 -5.08
CA ARG A 128 -14.24 1.88 -5.68
C ARG A 128 -15.26 0.73 -5.57
N ARG A 129 -14.83 -0.53 -5.69
CA ARG A 129 -15.64 -1.75 -5.52
C ARG A 129 -16.06 -1.84 -4.06
N LEU A 130 -15.14 -1.60 -3.14
CA LEU A 130 -15.46 -1.49 -1.72
C LEU A 130 -16.37 -0.30 -1.41
N ASP A 131 -16.22 0.84 -2.09
CA ASP A 131 -17.12 1.99 -1.95
C ASP A 131 -18.54 1.66 -2.47
N ARG A 132 -18.65 0.96 -3.61
CA ARG A 132 -19.93 0.44 -4.13
C ARG A 132 -20.56 -0.55 -3.15
N ILE A 133 -19.77 -1.46 -2.59
CA ILE A 133 -20.20 -2.42 -1.55
C ILE A 133 -20.66 -1.67 -0.31
N TYR A 134 -19.90 -0.67 0.15
CA TYR A 134 -20.26 0.17 1.29
C TYR A 134 -21.61 0.86 1.09
N LYS A 135 -21.86 1.45 -0.09
CA LYS A 135 -23.17 2.05 -0.45
C LYS A 135 -24.31 1.03 -0.44
N LEU A 136 -24.06 -0.23 -0.83
CA LEU A 136 -25.05 -1.31 -0.72
C LEU A 136 -25.34 -1.68 0.74
N LEU A 137 -24.34 -1.62 1.63
CA LEU A 137 -24.53 -1.88 3.06
C LEU A 137 -25.31 -0.76 3.75
N ASP A 138 -25.09 0.49 3.33
CA ASP A 138 -25.71 1.67 3.94
C ASP A 138 -27.20 1.82 3.55
N SER A 139 -27.52 1.60 2.27
CA SER A 139 -28.91 1.64 1.78
C SER A 139 -29.81 0.55 2.37
N ALA A 140 -29.23 -0.57 2.85
CA ALA A 140 -29.98 -1.64 3.51
C ALA A 140 -30.35 -1.32 4.97
N GLY A 141 -29.78 -0.26 5.57
CA GLY A 141 -30.12 0.20 6.93
C GLY A 141 -31.35 1.11 7.00
N ALA A 142 -31.82 1.63 5.87
CA ALA A 142 -32.95 2.58 5.78
C ALA A 142 -34.31 1.89 5.55
N GLY A 143 -34.55 0.77 6.23
CA GLY A 143 -35.83 0.06 6.23
C GLY A 143 -36.72 0.51 7.39
N GLY A 144 -37.29 1.72 7.31
CA GLY A 144 -38.25 2.22 8.30
C GLY A 144 -38.69 3.67 8.05
N GLU A 145 -39.90 3.82 7.51
CA GLU A 145 -40.73 5.04 7.42
C GLU A 145 -40.17 6.30 6.74
N ALA A 146 -40.78 6.62 5.59
CA ALA A 146 -40.75 7.96 5.03
C ALA A 146 -41.49 8.93 5.95
N SER A 147 -40.76 9.77 6.69
CA SER A 147 -41.32 11.02 7.20
C SER A 147 -40.24 12.11 7.37
N THR A 148 -40.52 13.24 6.71
CA THR A 148 -39.99 14.59 6.94
C THR A 148 -38.47 14.77 7.00
N LEU A 149 -37.95 15.28 5.87
CA LEU A 149 -36.68 15.98 5.72
C LEU A 149 -36.38 16.89 6.94
N SER A 150 -35.44 16.46 7.77
CA SER A 150 -34.73 17.33 8.71
C SER A 150 -33.47 17.82 8.01
N GLU A 151 -33.38 19.12 7.76
CA GLU A 151 -32.19 19.85 7.33
C GLU A 151 -31.07 19.71 8.37
N SER A 152 -30.37 18.58 8.37
CA SER A 152 -29.16 18.39 9.20
C SER A 152 -28.19 17.36 8.63
N SER A 153 -28.46 16.81 7.44
CA SER A 153 -27.59 15.80 6.79
C SER A 153 -26.93 16.29 5.49
N GLN A 154 -26.92 17.60 5.22
CA GLN A 154 -26.26 18.19 4.04
C GLN A 154 -24.83 18.71 4.30
N LEU A 155 -24.14 18.20 5.32
CA LEU A 155 -22.70 18.40 5.42
C LEU A 155 -21.98 17.12 5.01
N HIS A 156 -21.11 17.26 4.01
CA HIS A 156 -20.12 16.30 3.51
C HIS A 156 -20.53 15.33 2.38
N LEU A 157 -21.05 15.88 1.28
CA LEU A 157 -20.77 15.37 -0.06
C LEU A 157 -20.08 16.47 -0.88
N GLN A 158 -18.86 16.78 -0.47
CA GLN A 158 -17.92 17.60 -1.24
C GLN A 158 -16.50 17.04 -1.06
N GLU A 159 -16.27 15.76 -1.38
CA GLU A 159 -14.94 15.30 -1.81
C GLU A 159 -14.83 15.59 -3.31
N SER A 160 -14.80 16.88 -3.63
CA SER A 160 -14.38 17.39 -4.93
C SER A 160 -12.88 17.19 -5.04
N THR A 161 -12.44 16.59 -6.15
CA THR A 161 -11.11 16.80 -6.78
C THR A 161 -10.03 17.24 -5.80
N VAL A 162 -9.33 16.27 -5.21
CA VAL A 162 -7.96 16.53 -4.77
C VAL A 162 -7.19 16.85 -6.05
N VAL A 163 -7.17 18.13 -6.38
CA VAL A 163 -6.10 18.74 -7.19
C VAL A 163 -4.83 18.10 -6.67
N ALA A 164 -3.97 17.60 -7.57
CA ALA A 164 -2.63 17.18 -7.23
C ALA A 164 -1.90 18.37 -6.57
N GLN A 165 -2.17 18.60 -5.28
CA GLN A 165 -1.34 19.40 -4.42
C GLN A 165 -0.02 18.64 -4.45
N GLU A 166 1.04 19.31 -4.90
CA GLU A 166 2.39 18.92 -4.54
C GLU A 166 2.34 18.50 -3.07
N VAL A 167 2.64 17.23 -2.80
CA VAL A 167 2.66 16.72 -1.44
C VAL A 167 3.82 17.42 -0.76
N VAL A 168 3.55 18.58 -0.16
CA VAL A 168 4.53 19.33 0.62
C VAL A 168 4.87 18.43 1.81
N PRO A 169 6.13 17.96 1.93
CA PRO A 169 6.54 17.16 3.07
C PRO A 169 6.21 17.92 4.35
N TYR A 170 5.57 17.27 5.31
CA TYR A 170 5.39 17.89 6.62
C TYR A 170 6.70 17.75 7.40
N GLU A 171 7.09 18.80 8.14
CA GLU A 171 8.31 18.75 8.93
C GLU A 171 8.18 17.69 10.04
N THR A 172 9.06 16.70 10.02
CA THR A 172 9.27 15.76 11.12
C THR A 172 10.19 16.38 12.16
N HIS A 173 9.89 16.15 13.44
CA HIS A 173 10.66 16.72 14.53
C HIS A 173 11.80 15.78 14.99
N GLU A 174 13.00 16.32 15.20
CA GLU A 174 14.05 15.60 15.91
C GLU A 174 13.87 15.77 17.41
N PHE A 175 13.41 14.70 18.07
CA PHE A 175 13.24 14.66 19.52
C PHE A 175 14.57 14.33 20.22
N THR A 176 14.82 14.96 21.35
CA THR A 176 15.90 14.56 22.23
C THR A 176 15.53 13.27 22.97
N PHE A 177 16.53 12.47 23.31
CA PHE A 177 16.28 11.23 24.05
C PHE A 177 15.73 11.49 25.46
N ALA A 178 16.14 12.59 26.09
CA ALA A 178 15.62 13.00 27.37
C ALA A 178 14.11 13.28 27.34
N GLU A 179 13.62 13.90 26.26
CA GLU A 179 12.19 14.15 26.06
C GLU A 179 11.41 12.85 25.92
N ILE A 180 11.91 11.91 25.12
CA ILE A 180 11.24 10.62 24.91
C ILE A 180 11.24 9.76 26.18
N VAL A 181 12.36 9.73 26.91
CA VAL A 181 12.46 9.05 28.20
C VAL A 181 11.45 9.62 29.20
N ALA A 182 11.36 10.95 29.31
CA ALA A 182 10.39 11.59 30.18
C ALA A 182 8.94 11.30 29.73
N ALA A 183 8.68 11.34 28.43
CA ALA A 183 7.34 11.11 27.87
C ALA A 183 6.84 9.68 28.10
N THR A 184 7.73 8.69 28.10
CA THR A 184 7.41 7.25 28.20
C THR A 184 7.55 6.69 29.61
N ASP A 185 7.69 7.56 30.62
CA ASP A 185 8.03 7.20 32.00
C ASP A 185 9.18 6.17 32.07
N TYR A 186 10.32 6.53 31.46
CA TYR A 186 11.52 5.70 31.40
C TYR A 186 11.31 4.34 30.72
N PHE A 187 10.41 4.27 29.73
CA PHE A 187 9.99 3.01 29.08
C PHE A 187 9.45 1.99 30.08
N GLY A 188 8.69 2.47 31.08
CA GLY A 188 8.10 1.64 32.11
C GLY A 188 7.17 0.55 31.55
N PRO A 189 6.98 -0.57 32.26
CA PRO A 189 6.17 -1.69 31.77
C PRO A 189 4.70 -1.33 31.50
N HIS A 190 4.16 -0.33 32.21
CA HIS A 190 2.79 0.15 32.03
C HIS A 190 2.61 1.02 30.78
N THR A 191 3.69 1.45 30.12
CA THR A 191 3.61 2.19 28.86
C THR A 191 3.69 1.29 27.64
N VAL A 192 3.95 -0.01 27.80
CA VAL A 192 4.07 -0.92 26.67
C VAL A 192 2.73 -1.08 25.96
N ILE A 193 2.70 -0.75 24.67
CA ILE A 193 1.57 -0.99 23.77
C ILE A 193 1.74 -2.35 23.12
N GLU A 194 2.95 -2.65 22.64
CA GLU A 194 3.24 -3.89 21.94
C GLU A 194 4.66 -4.37 22.28
N SER A 195 4.75 -5.34 23.20
CA SER A 195 6.02 -5.87 23.70
C SER A 195 6.90 -6.44 22.58
N ALA A 196 6.31 -7.20 21.66
CA ALA A 196 7.03 -7.85 20.56
C ALA A 196 7.69 -6.84 19.60
N ARG A 197 7.08 -5.67 19.42
CA ARG A 197 7.59 -4.59 18.54
C ARG A 197 8.26 -3.46 19.29
N SER A 198 8.38 -3.57 20.62
CA SER A 198 8.97 -2.55 21.49
C SER A 198 8.36 -1.17 21.28
N VAL A 199 7.02 -1.12 21.27
CA VAL A 199 6.24 0.11 21.11
C VAL A 199 5.67 0.56 22.46
N TYR A 200 5.86 1.84 22.79
CA TYR A 200 5.52 2.44 24.07
C TYR A 200 4.59 3.64 23.88
N LYS A 201 3.63 3.82 24.77
CA LYS A 201 2.80 5.01 24.88
C LYS A 201 3.59 6.11 25.59
N GLY A 202 3.62 7.29 25.01
CA GLY A 202 4.22 8.46 25.60
C GLY A 202 3.23 9.62 25.72
N ARG A 203 3.50 10.55 26.63
CA ARG A 203 2.86 11.87 26.67
C ARG A 203 3.95 12.95 26.61
N LEU A 204 3.98 13.69 25.51
CA LEU A 204 4.92 14.80 25.31
C LEU A 204 4.59 15.97 26.26
N ARG A 205 5.54 16.90 26.44
CA ARG A 205 5.38 18.07 27.33
C ARG A 205 4.24 19.00 26.93
N ASP A 206 3.94 19.06 25.64
CA ASP A 206 2.83 19.83 25.08
C ASP A 206 1.46 19.14 25.26
N GLY A 207 1.42 17.97 25.93
CA GLY A 207 0.22 17.22 26.23
C GLY A 207 -0.16 16.16 25.19
N ARG A 208 0.47 16.17 24.00
CA ARG A 208 0.19 15.19 22.94
C ARG A 208 0.53 13.77 23.39
N VAL A 209 -0.36 12.84 23.11
CA VAL A 209 -0.14 11.40 23.32
C VAL A 209 0.49 10.83 22.05
N VAL A 210 1.55 10.04 22.21
CA VAL A 210 2.35 9.51 21.11
C VAL A 210 2.61 8.02 21.27
N ALA A 211 2.87 7.34 20.16
CA ALA A 211 3.43 5.99 20.14
C ALA A 211 4.92 6.08 19.80
N VAL A 212 5.77 5.50 20.64
CA VAL A 212 7.22 5.51 20.50
C VAL A 212 7.68 4.09 20.20
N LYS A 213 8.18 3.86 18.99
CA LYS A 213 8.77 2.59 18.58
C LYS A 213 10.28 2.66 18.81
N ARG A 214 10.81 1.72 19.59
CA ARG A 214 12.24 1.66 19.93
C ARG A 214 12.90 0.48 19.24
N ILE A 215 14.02 0.72 18.57
CA ILE A 215 14.82 -0.35 17.97
C ILE A 215 15.69 -1.00 19.05
N THR A 216 15.43 -2.27 19.32
CA THR A 216 16.11 -3.08 20.35
C THR A 216 17.27 -3.89 19.80
N ASP A 217 17.14 -4.45 18.59
CA ASP A 217 18.24 -5.11 17.87
C ASP A 217 19.08 -4.09 17.10
N ARG A 218 20.16 -3.65 17.74
CA ARG A 218 21.03 -2.55 17.28
C ARG A 218 22.16 -3.01 16.36
N GLN A 219 22.41 -4.32 16.27
CA GLN A 219 23.48 -4.87 15.44
C GLN A 219 22.98 -5.30 14.06
N SER A 220 21.69 -5.56 13.92
CA SER A 220 21.07 -5.95 12.66
C SER A 220 20.96 -4.78 11.68
N ASP A 221 21.77 -4.83 10.61
CA ASP A 221 21.66 -3.94 9.45
C ASP A 221 20.26 -3.94 8.82
N SER A 222 19.49 -5.03 9.00
CA SER A 222 18.11 -5.09 8.53
C SER A 222 17.20 -4.16 9.33
N THR A 223 17.32 -4.13 10.66
CA THR A 223 16.54 -3.24 11.53
C THR A 223 16.93 -1.78 11.32
N LYS A 224 18.22 -1.55 11.06
CA LYS A 224 18.73 -0.24 10.69
C LYS A 224 18.13 0.28 9.39
N ARG A 225 18.04 -0.57 8.36
CA ARG A 225 17.38 -0.23 7.09
C ARG A 225 15.88 0.02 7.27
N LYS A 226 15.21 -0.74 8.13
CA LYS A 226 13.79 -0.52 8.45
C LYS A 226 13.53 0.87 9.04
N PHE A 227 14.42 1.35 9.91
CA PHE A 227 14.35 2.70 10.47
C PHE A 227 14.42 3.78 9.38
N HIS A 228 15.47 3.73 8.55
CA HIS A 228 15.68 4.73 7.50
C HIS A 228 14.56 4.70 6.47
N SER A 229 14.10 3.51 6.08
CA SER A 229 12.95 3.34 5.19
C SER A 229 11.70 4.05 5.70
N GLU A 230 11.37 3.95 7.01
CA GLU A 230 10.25 4.70 7.60
C GLU A 230 10.45 6.21 7.51
N LEU A 231 11.66 6.70 7.81
CA LEU A 231 11.98 8.14 7.77
C LEU A 231 12.02 8.72 6.36
N ASP A 232 12.41 7.92 5.37
CA ASP A 232 12.47 8.36 3.98
C ASP A 232 11.06 8.41 3.39
N ILE A 233 10.18 7.46 3.73
CA ILE A 233 8.89 7.27 3.06
C ILE A 233 7.75 8.04 3.73
N LEU A 234 7.57 7.91 5.05
CA LEU A 234 6.39 8.44 5.74
C LEU A 234 6.22 9.96 5.68
N PRO A 235 7.28 10.80 5.68
CA PRO A 235 7.12 12.25 5.54
C PRO A 235 6.52 12.66 4.19
N GLN A 236 6.67 11.82 3.17
CA GLN A 236 6.13 12.03 1.82
C GLN A 236 4.70 11.53 1.65
N LEU A 237 4.13 10.85 2.67
CA LEU A 237 2.79 10.27 2.61
C LEU A 237 1.87 11.01 3.59
N ARG A 238 0.87 11.72 3.06
CA ARG A 238 -0.15 12.39 3.87
C ARG A 238 -1.54 11.93 3.43
N HIS A 239 -2.12 11.02 4.20
CA HIS A 239 -3.42 10.46 3.90
C HIS A 239 -4.14 10.03 5.19
N LYS A 240 -5.47 10.19 5.25
CA LYS A 240 -6.30 9.89 6.44
C LYS A 240 -6.27 8.43 6.89
N HIS A 241 -5.78 7.53 6.04
CA HIS A 241 -5.66 6.09 6.32
C HIS A 241 -4.20 5.61 6.35
N ILE A 242 -3.23 6.51 6.50
CA ILE A 242 -1.81 6.18 6.68
C ILE A 242 -1.35 6.77 8.02
N VAL A 243 -0.60 5.99 8.81
CA VAL A 243 -0.10 6.45 10.11
C VAL A 243 0.79 7.67 9.94
N ARG A 244 0.64 8.64 10.84
CA ARG A 244 1.44 9.86 10.81
C ARG A 244 2.68 9.71 11.68
N LEU A 245 3.84 9.85 11.06
CA LEU A 245 5.13 9.99 11.74
C LEU A 245 5.22 11.42 12.29
N LEU A 246 5.51 11.58 13.56
CA LEU A 246 5.76 12.90 14.18
C LEU A 246 7.25 13.25 14.15
N GLY A 247 8.11 12.24 14.19
CA GLY A 247 9.54 12.43 14.06
C GLY A 247 10.36 11.28 14.60
N SER A 248 11.62 11.57 14.92
CA SER A 248 12.59 10.56 15.34
C SER A 248 13.51 11.05 16.44
N CYS A 249 14.15 10.10 17.11
CA CYS A 249 15.23 10.35 18.06
C CYS A 249 16.39 9.40 17.75
N VAL A 250 17.59 9.97 17.58
CA VAL A 250 18.84 9.22 17.42
C VAL A 250 19.83 9.71 18.47
N THR A 251 20.20 8.89 19.45
CA THR A 251 21.21 9.30 20.44
C THR A 251 22.61 9.15 19.88
N ALA A 252 23.47 10.14 20.09
CA ALA A 252 24.91 9.92 20.02
C ALA A 252 25.35 8.93 21.12
N THR A 253 26.43 8.19 20.88
CA THR A 253 26.97 7.14 21.77
C THR A 253 27.34 7.60 23.20
N LYS A 254 27.21 8.89 23.54
CA LYS A 254 27.61 9.49 24.83
C LYS A 254 26.47 9.79 25.81
N ASP A 255 25.19 9.78 25.40
CA ASP A 255 24.08 10.40 26.17
C ASP A 255 23.28 9.49 27.13
N LYS A 256 23.63 8.20 27.28
CA LYS A 256 22.84 7.24 28.10
C LYS A 256 22.94 7.40 29.64
N ARG A 257 23.55 8.48 30.17
CA ARG A 257 23.56 8.74 31.63
C ARG A 257 22.16 8.95 32.23
N LEU A 258 21.14 9.11 31.39
CA LEU A 258 19.76 9.42 31.77
C LEU A 258 18.87 8.20 32.04
N LEU A 259 19.31 6.97 31.72
CA LEU A 259 18.50 5.75 31.87
C LEU A 259 18.61 5.06 33.24
N THR A 260 19.49 5.53 34.13
CA THR A 260 19.68 4.88 35.43
C THR A 260 18.84 5.54 36.51
N ASN A 261 17.85 4.82 37.05
CA ASN A 261 17.11 5.21 38.25
C ASN A 261 18.11 5.51 39.40
N PRO A 262 17.97 6.63 40.15
CA PRO A 262 18.84 6.98 41.28
C PRO A 262 19.06 5.85 42.29
N GLN A 263 18.09 4.95 42.48
CA GLN A 263 18.21 3.81 43.40
C GLN A 263 19.15 2.70 42.89
N GLN A 264 19.36 2.54 41.58
CA GLN A 264 20.28 1.54 41.01
C GLN A 264 21.76 1.98 41.03
N LYS A 265 22.03 3.24 41.36
CA LYS A 265 23.39 3.82 41.36
C LYS A 265 24.31 3.19 42.41
N LYS A 266 23.78 2.57 43.47
CA LYS A 266 24.55 1.95 44.56
C LYS A 266 25.10 0.54 44.25
N LYS A 267 24.66 -0.15 43.20
CA LYS A 267 25.12 -1.53 42.87
C LYS A 267 26.16 -1.63 41.74
N ARG A 268 26.55 -0.53 41.08
CA ARG A 268 27.40 -0.54 39.87
C ARG A 268 28.81 0.04 40.06
N LEU A 269 29.31 0.15 41.28
CA LEU A 269 30.62 0.74 41.56
C LEU A 269 31.82 -0.16 41.19
N LEU A 270 31.63 -1.41 40.76
CA LEU A 270 32.72 -2.37 40.55
C LEU A 270 32.92 -2.88 39.10
N SER A 271 32.24 -2.32 38.10
CA SER A 271 32.41 -2.72 36.68
C SER A 271 33.16 -1.66 35.84
N TRP A 272 34.16 -0.98 36.40
CA TRP A 272 34.76 0.23 35.82
C TRP A 272 35.75 0.00 34.64
N TRP A 273 35.92 -1.23 34.12
CA TRP A 273 36.91 -1.52 33.07
C TRP A 273 36.40 -2.29 31.84
N ARG A 274 35.14 -2.11 31.44
CA ARG A 274 34.69 -2.48 30.09
C ARG A 274 34.18 -1.24 29.38
N LYS A 275 35.01 -0.65 28.52
CA LYS A 275 34.57 0.26 27.45
C LYS A 275 33.73 -0.56 26.48
N GLU A 276 32.48 -0.80 26.84
CA GLU A 276 31.48 -1.33 25.93
C GLU A 276 31.24 -0.23 24.89
N GLN A 277 31.56 -0.49 23.62
CA GLN A 277 31.18 0.41 22.53
C GLN A 277 29.66 0.48 22.53
N GLN A 278 29.12 1.60 22.98
CA GLN A 278 27.71 1.70 23.35
C GLN A 278 26.94 2.29 22.17
N GLU A 279 26.25 1.41 21.43
CA GLU A 279 25.53 1.74 20.20
C GLU A 279 24.38 2.78 20.41
N PRO A 280 24.11 3.62 19.40
CA PRO A 280 23.04 4.63 19.43
C PRO A 280 21.64 4.02 19.62
N GLU A 281 20.73 4.77 20.24
CA GLU A 281 19.30 4.46 20.34
C GLU A 281 18.57 5.10 19.17
N TRP A 282 17.78 4.31 18.44
CA TRP A 282 17.00 4.77 17.31
C TRP A 282 15.52 4.58 17.63
N LEU A 283 14.78 5.68 17.63
CA LEU A 283 13.36 5.70 17.95
C LEU A 283 12.58 6.48 16.88
N THR A 284 11.42 5.97 16.52
CA THR A 284 10.41 6.68 15.73
C THR A 284 9.21 7.01 16.60
N VAL A 285 8.68 8.22 16.42
CA VAL A 285 7.58 8.77 17.21
C VAL A 285 6.40 9.00 16.28
N TYR A 286 5.25 8.43 16.61
CA TYR A 286 4.03 8.43 15.82
C TYR A 286 2.89 9.06 16.60
N GLU A 287 1.85 9.49 15.89
CA GLU A 287 0.55 9.74 16.50
C GLU A 287 0.03 8.45 17.15
N TYR A 288 -0.52 8.57 18.37
CA TYR A 288 -1.07 7.44 19.09
C TYR A 288 -2.43 7.06 18.53
N THR A 289 -2.69 5.76 18.41
CA THR A 289 -3.98 5.19 18.02
C THR A 289 -4.54 4.40 19.19
N GLU A 290 -5.78 4.70 19.58
CA GLU A 290 -6.37 4.24 20.84
C GLU A 290 -6.80 2.77 20.81
N ASN A 291 -7.27 2.30 19.66
CA ASN A 291 -7.91 1.01 19.53
C ASN A 291 -6.94 -0.10 19.07
N GLY A 292 -5.62 0.15 19.03
CA GLY A 292 -4.63 -0.89 18.71
C GLY A 292 -4.76 -1.44 17.28
N THR A 293 -4.37 -2.70 17.06
CA THR A 293 -4.32 -3.28 15.70
C THR A 293 -5.58 -4.08 15.35
N LEU A 294 -5.92 -4.10 14.06
CA LEU A 294 -7.02 -4.91 13.51
C LEU A 294 -6.86 -6.40 13.85
N PHE A 295 -5.64 -6.92 13.87
CA PHE A 295 -5.35 -8.31 14.24
C PHE A 295 -5.89 -8.67 15.64
N HIS A 296 -5.68 -7.82 16.64
CA HIS A 296 -6.16 -8.10 18.00
C HIS A 296 -7.68 -8.15 18.07
N HIS A 297 -8.37 -7.33 17.26
CA HIS A 297 -9.83 -7.33 17.19
C HIS A 297 -10.39 -8.55 16.46
N LEU A 298 -9.71 -9.03 15.42
CA LEU A 298 -10.14 -10.24 14.71
C LEU A 298 -9.84 -11.52 15.50
N HIS A 299 -8.75 -11.52 16.26
CA HIS A 299 -8.23 -12.70 16.97
C HIS A 299 -8.02 -12.40 18.47
N PRO A 300 -9.11 -12.12 19.22
CA PRO A 300 -9.01 -11.82 20.65
C PRO A 300 -8.40 -12.99 21.43
N ASP A 301 -7.59 -12.67 22.44
CA ASP A 301 -7.02 -13.67 23.34
C ASP A 301 -8.13 -14.38 24.13
N GLN A 302 -7.90 -15.68 24.39
CA GLN A 302 -8.75 -16.56 25.18
C GLN A 302 -8.92 -15.98 26.60
N GLY A 303 -9.99 -15.23 26.82
CA GLY A 303 -10.30 -14.56 28.10
C GLY A 303 -10.82 -13.14 27.99
N SER A 304 -10.71 -12.50 26.81
CA SER A 304 -11.33 -11.20 26.55
C SER A 304 -12.81 -11.37 26.22
N SER A 305 -13.69 -10.92 27.12
CA SER A 305 -15.15 -11.05 26.99
C SER A 305 -15.82 -9.86 26.30
N GLU A 306 -15.05 -8.85 25.90
CA GLU A 306 -15.57 -7.65 25.24
C GLU A 306 -15.65 -7.88 23.72
N LEU A 307 -16.87 -7.79 23.16
CA LEU A 307 -17.06 -7.77 21.71
C LEU A 307 -16.43 -6.49 21.15
N SER A 308 -15.47 -6.64 20.24
CA SER A 308 -14.88 -5.51 19.51
C SER A 308 -15.92 -4.86 18.58
N SER A 309 -15.89 -3.53 18.44
CA SER A 309 -16.74 -2.83 17.46
C SER A 309 -16.44 -3.24 16.01
N VAL A 310 -15.27 -3.84 15.74
CA VAL A 310 -14.93 -4.47 14.45
C VAL A 310 -15.59 -5.84 14.29
N THR A 311 -15.77 -6.58 15.39
CA THR A 311 -16.41 -7.90 15.35
C THR A 311 -17.92 -7.83 15.36
N VAL A 312 -18.52 -6.66 15.65
CA VAL A 312 -19.97 -6.49 15.84
C VAL A 312 -20.74 -6.34 14.51
N PRO A 313 -20.56 -5.33 13.64
CA PRO A 313 -21.24 -5.29 12.35
C PRO A 313 -20.30 -5.49 11.14
N TRP A 314 -20.82 -6.11 10.09
CA TRP A 314 -20.14 -6.21 8.79
C TRP A 314 -19.72 -4.85 8.20
N LYS A 315 -20.50 -3.80 8.49
CA LYS A 315 -20.21 -2.43 8.04
C LYS A 315 -18.82 -1.97 8.49
N THR A 316 -18.48 -2.09 9.77
CA THR A 316 -17.16 -1.68 10.30
C THR A 316 -16.02 -2.44 9.62
N ARG A 317 -16.18 -3.75 9.39
CA ARG A 317 -15.18 -4.55 8.68
C ARG A 317 -14.94 -4.06 7.26
N ILE A 318 -16.00 -3.63 6.58
CA ILE A 318 -15.95 -3.13 5.21
C ILE A 318 -15.38 -1.71 5.18
N ASP A 319 -15.70 -0.86 6.16
CA ASP A 319 -15.07 0.45 6.35
C ASP A 319 -13.55 0.34 6.53
N VAL A 320 -13.12 -0.64 7.32
CA VAL A 320 -11.70 -0.95 7.52
C VAL A 320 -11.05 -1.34 6.19
N LEU A 321 -11.62 -2.30 5.47
CA LEU A 321 -11.10 -2.72 4.16
C LEU A 321 -11.07 -1.56 3.15
N LEU A 322 -12.11 -0.72 3.13
CA LEU A 322 -12.21 0.44 2.26
C LEU A 322 -11.12 1.46 2.58
N GLY A 323 -10.90 1.77 3.86
CA GLY A 323 -9.86 2.70 4.28
C GLY A 323 -8.45 2.21 3.95
N VAL A 324 -8.15 0.93 4.19
CA VAL A 324 -6.88 0.30 3.80
C VAL A 324 -6.68 0.35 2.28
N SER A 325 -7.74 0.08 1.52
CA SER A 325 -7.70 0.13 0.06
C SER A 325 -7.43 1.53 -0.48
N ARG A 326 -8.01 2.56 0.13
CA ARG A 326 -7.72 3.96 -0.19
C ARG A 326 -6.27 4.34 0.13
N ALA A 327 -5.71 3.83 1.23
CA ALA A 327 -4.30 4.03 1.54
C ALA A 327 -3.38 3.39 0.49
N ILE A 328 -3.68 2.18 0.04
CA ILE A 328 -2.91 1.49 -1.02
C ILE A 328 -3.03 2.22 -2.35
N GLU A 329 -4.24 2.64 -2.75
CA GLU A 329 -4.46 3.47 -3.95
C GLU A 329 -3.67 4.79 -3.86
N HIS A 330 -3.59 5.42 -2.68
CA HIS A 330 -2.77 6.61 -2.48
C HIS A 330 -1.27 6.32 -2.71
N MET A 331 -0.73 5.27 -2.09
CA MET A 331 0.69 4.90 -2.23
C MET A 331 1.06 4.50 -3.66
N HIS A 332 0.18 3.81 -4.37
CA HIS A 332 0.49 3.27 -5.70
C HIS A 332 0.26 4.28 -6.82
N CYS A 333 -0.73 5.16 -6.69
CA CYS A 333 -1.21 5.99 -7.80
C CYS A 333 -0.97 7.48 -7.59
N HIS A 334 -0.88 7.94 -6.34
CA HIS A 334 -0.80 9.36 -6.00
C HIS A 334 0.57 9.74 -5.43
N ALA A 335 1.27 8.81 -4.78
CA ALA A 335 2.66 9.02 -4.41
C ALA A 335 3.55 9.11 -5.67
N ASN A 336 4.52 10.00 -5.62
CA ASN A 336 5.44 10.24 -6.72
C ASN A 336 6.88 10.33 -6.18
N PRO A 337 7.70 9.27 -6.34
CA PRO A 337 7.41 8.02 -7.06
C PRO A 337 6.42 7.11 -6.30
N PRO A 338 5.78 6.12 -6.98
CA PRO A 338 4.92 5.14 -6.32
C PRO A 338 5.66 4.39 -5.20
N ILE A 339 4.93 3.94 -4.19
CA ILE A 339 5.50 3.24 -3.03
C ILE A 339 4.88 1.85 -2.91
N ILE A 340 5.70 0.82 -2.77
CA ILE A 340 5.29 -0.55 -2.48
C ILE A 340 5.49 -0.79 -0.97
N HIS A 341 4.44 -1.17 -0.25
CA HIS A 341 4.50 -1.36 1.19
C HIS A 341 5.24 -2.64 1.59
N ARG A 342 4.98 -3.76 0.89
CA ARG A 342 5.53 -5.12 1.09
C ARG A 342 5.16 -5.85 2.38
N ASP A 343 4.29 -5.27 3.20
CA ASP A 343 3.91 -5.86 4.50
C ASP A 343 2.49 -5.46 4.91
N ILE A 344 1.57 -5.47 3.93
CA ILE A 344 0.14 -5.26 4.18
C ILE A 344 -0.39 -6.49 4.91
N ASN A 345 -0.79 -6.32 6.18
CA ASN A 345 -1.37 -7.37 7.01
C ASN A 345 -2.16 -6.73 8.17
N THR A 346 -2.98 -7.52 8.88
CA THR A 346 -3.88 -7.02 9.93
C THR A 346 -3.14 -6.54 11.19
N GLN A 347 -1.88 -6.92 11.41
CA GLN A 347 -1.05 -6.40 12.50
C GLN A 347 -0.51 -5.00 12.20
N ASN A 348 -0.43 -4.64 10.93
CA ASN A 348 0.01 -3.34 10.44
C ASN A 348 -1.14 -2.36 10.18
N ILE A 349 -2.39 -2.73 10.48
CA ILE A 349 -3.54 -1.82 10.44
C ILE A 349 -3.89 -1.38 11.86
N LEU A 350 -3.63 -0.11 12.18
CA LEU A 350 -3.98 0.52 13.45
C LEU A 350 -5.37 1.15 13.37
N LEU A 351 -6.09 1.21 14.50
CA LEU A 351 -7.42 1.79 14.60
C LEU A 351 -7.37 2.96 15.59
N ASP A 352 -7.78 4.15 15.14
CA ASP A 352 -7.90 5.32 16.02
C ASP A 352 -9.16 5.25 16.88
N ALA A 353 -9.37 6.24 17.76
CA ALA A 353 -10.55 6.37 18.60
C ALA A 353 -11.90 6.28 17.86
N ASN A 354 -11.93 6.64 16.57
CA ASN A 354 -13.13 6.62 15.73
C ASN A 354 -13.23 5.34 14.87
N TRP A 355 -12.40 4.34 15.12
CA TRP A 355 -12.31 3.09 14.35
C TRP A 355 -11.87 3.28 12.89
N VAL A 356 -11.21 4.40 12.59
CA VAL A 356 -10.64 4.67 11.27
C VAL A 356 -9.33 3.89 11.13
N PRO A 357 -9.16 3.11 10.04
CA PRO A 357 -7.95 2.33 9.83
C PRO A 357 -6.79 3.23 9.37
N HIS A 358 -5.61 2.96 9.91
CA HIS A 358 -4.35 3.60 9.57
C HIS A 358 -3.30 2.53 9.24
N VAL A 359 -2.86 2.49 7.98
CA VAL A 359 -1.76 1.61 7.55
C VAL A 359 -0.47 2.05 8.22
N SER A 360 0.28 1.10 8.77
CA SER A 360 1.56 1.28 9.47
C SER A 360 2.55 0.20 9.03
N GLY A 361 3.78 0.20 9.56
CA GLY A 361 4.76 -0.86 9.25
C GLY A 361 5.60 -0.60 7.99
N PHE A 362 5.90 0.66 7.72
CA PHE A 362 6.61 1.10 6.51
C PHE A 362 8.10 0.75 6.46
N GLY A 363 8.67 0.10 7.48
CA GLY A 363 10.10 -0.24 7.48
C GLY A 363 10.52 -1.24 6.40
N LEU A 364 9.58 -1.94 5.77
CA LEU A 364 9.87 -2.77 4.61
C LEU A 364 9.55 -2.07 3.29
N SER A 365 9.02 -0.85 3.29
CA SER A 365 8.51 -0.22 2.08
C SER A 365 9.63 0.22 1.12
N LEU A 366 9.30 0.32 -0.16
CA LEU A 366 10.23 0.69 -1.22
C LEU A 366 9.61 1.77 -2.11
N VAL A 367 10.43 2.74 -2.50
CA VAL A 367 10.09 3.72 -3.53
C VAL A 367 10.37 3.12 -4.91
N CYS A 368 9.37 3.12 -5.78
CA CYS A 368 9.46 2.65 -7.16
C CYS A 368 10.00 3.79 -8.04
N ASP A 369 11.33 3.87 -8.20
CA ASP A 369 11.95 4.94 -8.98
C ASP A 369 11.62 4.83 -10.49
N LYS A 370 11.25 5.96 -11.08
CA LYS A 370 10.87 6.14 -12.50
C LYS A 370 12.04 5.98 -13.48
N ALA A 371 13.28 5.91 -13.00
CA ALA A 371 14.49 5.84 -13.84
C ALA A 371 14.94 4.43 -14.24
N MET A 372 14.34 3.35 -13.70
CA MET A 372 14.87 1.99 -13.85
C MET A 372 14.10 1.16 -14.89
N SER A 373 14.76 0.92 -16.03
CA SER A 373 14.17 0.29 -17.23
C SER A 373 14.58 -1.16 -17.41
N GLU A 374 13.65 -1.88 -18.02
CA GLU A 374 13.74 -3.15 -18.73
C GLU A 374 13.59 -4.45 -17.93
N GLU A 375 13.78 -4.44 -16.62
CA GLU A 375 13.39 -5.53 -15.72
C GLU A 375 12.52 -4.94 -14.62
N PHE A 376 11.18 -5.01 -14.75
CA PHE A 376 10.27 -4.58 -13.68
C PHE A 376 10.19 -5.64 -12.58
N GLU A 377 11.36 -5.91 -12.03
CA GLU A 377 11.71 -6.99 -11.14
C GLU A 377 12.88 -6.48 -10.29
N MET A 378 12.58 -5.78 -9.20
CA MET A 378 13.64 -5.46 -8.23
C MET A 378 14.05 -6.77 -7.56
N THR A 379 15.21 -7.31 -7.94
CA THR A 379 15.85 -8.41 -7.21
C THR A 379 16.20 -7.90 -5.82
N CYS A 380 15.32 -8.17 -4.87
CA CYS A 380 15.48 -7.79 -3.48
C CYS A 380 15.29 -9.02 -2.61
N PRO A 381 15.87 -9.05 -1.40
CA PRO A 381 15.57 -10.10 -0.44
C PRO A 381 14.06 -10.19 -0.27
N VAL A 382 13.53 -11.42 -0.37
CA VAL A 382 12.12 -11.68 -0.09
C VAL A 382 11.88 -11.40 1.38
N VAL A 383 11.04 -10.41 1.65
CA VAL A 383 10.67 -9.98 3.00
C VAL A 383 9.18 -9.66 3.04
N GLY A 384 8.61 -9.76 4.23
CA GLY A 384 7.19 -9.58 4.49
C GLY A 384 6.70 -10.62 5.49
N THR A 385 5.41 -10.59 5.79
CA THR A 385 4.79 -11.55 6.70
C THR A 385 4.32 -12.81 5.96
N ILE A 386 4.81 -13.98 6.37
CA ILE A 386 4.45 -15.28 5.80
C ILE A 386 2.92 -15.45 5.81
N GLY A 387 2.36 -15.96 4.71
CA GLY A 387 0.92 -16.07 4.49
C GLY A 387 0.32 -14.90 3.69
N TYR A 388 0.90 -13.70 3.78
CA TYR A 388 0.51 -12.52 2.99
C TYR A 388 1.43 -12.28 1.79
N ILE A 389 2.63 -12.86 1.79
CA ILE A 389 3.59 -12.68 0.70
C ILE A 389 3.03 -13.30 -0.59
N ASP A 390 3.04 -12.50 -1.65
CA ASP A 390 2.73 -12.92 -3.02
C ASP A 390 3.61 -14.12 -3.43
N PRO A 391 3.03 -15.25 -3.85
CA PRO A 391 3.78 -16.45 -4.20
C PRO A 391 4.72 -16.24 -5.38
N GLU A 392 4.39 -15.34 -6.32
CA GLU A 392 5.29 -15.00 -7.43
C GLU A 392 6.52 -14.25 -6.90
N TYR A 393 6.31 -13.27 -6.01
CA TYR A 393 7.40 -12.56 -5.34
C TYR A 393 8.25 -13.52 -4.50
N MET A 394 7.62 -14.42 -3.73
CA MET A 394 8.32 -15.42 -2.92
C MET A 394 9.23 -16.32 -3.77
N THR A 395 8.75 -16.74 -4.94
CA THR A 395 9.46 -17.68 -5.82
C THR A 395 10.55 -17.00 -6.64
N ARG A 396 10.25 -15.81 -7.18
CA ARG A 396 11.11 -15.13 -8.14
C ARG A 396 12.03 -14.07 -7.52
N GLY A 397 11.73 -13.61 -6.30
CA GLY A 397 12.45 -12.50 -5.66
C GLY A 397 12.10 -11.13 -6.23
N HIS A 398 11.03 -11.05 -7.04
CA HIS A 398 10.66 -9.85 -7.79
C HIS A 398 9.39 -9.23 -7.23
N VAL A 399 9.54 -8.07 -6.60
CA VAL A 399 8.41 -7.36 -5.99
C VAL A 399 7.74 -6.41 -6.99
N LYS A 400 6.40 -6.38 -6.96
CA LYS A 400 5.57 -5.52 -7.82
C LYS A 400 4.53 -4.79 -6.96
N LEU A 401 3.91 -3.74 -7.50
CA LEU A 401 2.75 -3.09 -6.87
C LEU A 401 1.61 -4.11 -6.63
N THR A 402 1.44 -5.08 -7.53
CA THR A 402 0.46 -6.17 -7.38
C THR A 402 0.74 -7.10 -6.19
N SER A 403 1.95 -7.11 -5.64
CA SER A 403 2.26 -7.90 -4.45
C SER A 403 1.56 -7.36 -3.19
N ASP A 404 1.37 -6.03 -3.07
CA ASP A 404 0.53 -5.44 -2.03
C ASP A 404 -0.96 -5.75 -2.25
N VAL A 405 -1.39 -5.81 -3.52
CA VAL A 405 -2.76 -6.17 -3.89
C VAL A 405 -3.08 -7.62 -3.48
N TYR A 406 -2.13 -8.54 -3.70
CA TYR A 406 -2.25 -9.92 -3.23
C TYR A 406 -2.40 -9.97 -1.70
N ALA A 407 -1.54 -9.25 -0.98
CA ALA A 407 -1.58 -9.20 0.48
C ALA A 407 -2.91 -8.62 1.01
N LEU A 408 -3.48 -7.62 0.32
CA LEU A 408 -4.81 -7.10 0.60
C LEU A 408 -5.91 -8.16 0.37
N GLY A 409 -5.81 -8.97 -0.68
CA GLY A 409 -6.73 -10.10 -0.90
C GLY A 409 -6.72 -11.10 0.26
N ILE A 410 -5.54 -11.46 0.77
CA ILE A 410 -5.42 -12.31 1.97
C ILE A 410 -6.05 -11.64 3.20
N MET A 411 -5.84 -10.33 3.39
CA MET A 411 -6.47 -9.57 4.46
C MET A 411 -8.00 -9.54 4.33
N MET A 412 -8.56 -9.40 3.12
CA MET A 412 -9.99 -9.50 2.89
C MET A 412 -10.54 -10.86 3.34
N LEU A 413 -9.86 -11.96 3.00
CA LEU A 413 -10.25 -13.30 3.46
C LEU A 413 -10.20 -13.41 4.98
N GLU A 414 -9.16 -12.88 5.62
CA GLU A 414 -9.02 -12.88 7.08
C GLU A 414 -10.13 -12.08 7.76
N VAL A 415 -10.47 -10.91 7.23
CA VAL A 415 -11.56 -10.06 7.73
C VAL A 415 -12.93 -10.72 7.53
N LEU A 416 -13.15 -11.39 6.38
CA LEU A 416 -14.39 -12.10 6.10
C LEU A 416 -14.55 -13.36 6.94
N THR A 417 -13.49 -14.10 7.20
CA THR A 417 -13.58 -15.39 7.91
C THR A 417 -13.40 -15.25 9.41
N GLY A 418 -12.73 -14.18 9.86
CA GLY A 418 -12.29 -14.04 11.25
C GLY A 418 -11.24 -15.08 11.66
N ARG A 419 -10.61 -15.78 10.71
CA ARG A 419 -9.62 -16.85 10.97
C ARG A 419 -8.21 -16.35 10.72
N LYS A 420 -7.25 -16.79 11.53
CA LYS A 420 -5.82 -16.48 11.34
C LYS A 420 -5.35 -17.00 9.98
N VAL A 421 -4.47 -16.25 9.32
CA VAL A 421 -3.94 -16.60 7.99
C VAL A 421 -3.18 -17.93 7.99
N ILE A 422 -2.51 -18.24 9.10
CA ILE A 422 -1.84 -19.52 9.33
C ILE A 422 -2.42 -20.11 10.61
N GLN A 423 -2.94 -21.33 10.51
CA GLN A 423 -3.33 -22.14 11.66
C GLN A 423 -2.46 -23.40 11.66
N GLU A 424 -1.92 -23.74 12.82
CA GLU A 424 -1.18 -24.99 13.00
C GLU A 424 -2.15 -26.07 13.50
N ASP A 425 -2.14 -27.21 12.84
CA ASP A 425 -2.81 -28.43 13.29
C ASP A 425 -1.78 -29.58 13.48
N GLU A 426 -2.25 -30.77 13.82
CA GLU A 426 -1.40 -31.95 14.01
C GLU A 426 -0.71 -32.42 12.71
N GLN A 427 -1.17 -31.98 11.54
CA GLN A 427 -0.70 -32.37 10.22
C GLN A 427 0.17 -31.27 9.54
N GLY A 428 0.21 -30.06 10.08
CA GLY A 428 1.06 -28.96 9.65
C GLY A 428 0.38 -27.59 9.67
N ALA A 429 0.93 -26.66 8.91
CA ALA A 429 0.37 -25.32 8.77
C ALA A 429 -0.70 -25.28 7.67
N ILE A 430 -1.95 -24.98 8.03
CA ILE A 430 -3.04 -24.70 7.09
C ILE A 430 -3.06 -23.21 6.79
N TYR A 431 -2.96 -22.87 5.50
CA TYR A 431 -3.09 -21.51 5.01
C TYR A 431 -4.56 -21.16 4.77
N LEU A 432 -4.98 -19.96 5.18
CA LEU A 432 -6.34 -19.49 5.01
C LEU A 432 -6.81 -19.53 3.55
N LYS A 433 -5.93 -19.17 2.61
CA LYS A 433 -6.24 -19.19 1.17
C LYS A 433 -6.64 -20.58 0.68
N SER A 434 -5.92 -21.64 1.10
CA SER A 434 -6.23 -23.02 0.71
C SER A 434 -7.59 -23.51 1.21
N PHE A 435 -8.09 -22.95 2.32
CA PHE A 435 -9.44 -23.20 2.81
C PHE A 435 -10.49 -22.34 2.09
N ALA A 436 -10.24 -21.04 1.98
CA ALA A 436 -11.24 -20.06 1.56
C ALA A 436 -11.55 -20.11 0.06
N VAL A 437 -10.53 -20.23 -0.81
CA VAL A 437 -10.71 -20.16 -2.26
C VAL A 437 -11.66 -21.26 -2.79
N PRO A 438 -11.52 -22.54 -2.41
CA PRO A 438 -12.46 -23.58 -2.85
C PRO A 438 -13.91 -23.31 -2.42
N VAL A 439 -14.12 -22.74 -1.23
CA VAL A 439 -15.45 -22.39 -0.71
C VAL A 439 -16.09 -21.26 -1.54
N ILE A 440 -15.28 -20.27 -1.93
CA ILE A 440 -15.70 -19.17 -2.81
C ILE A 440 -16.06 -19.70 -4.20
N GLU A 441 -15.24 -20.58 -4.76
CA GLU A 441 -15.47 -21.18 -6.08
C GLU A 441 -16.71 -22.08 -6.12
N ALA A 442 -17.02 -22.74 -5.01
CA ALA A 442 -18.26 -23.50 -4.84
C ALA A 442 -19.50 -22.61 -4.63
N GLY A 443 -19.35 -21.28 -4.53
CA GLY A 443 -20.43 -20.33 -4.29
C GLY A 443 -20.99 -20.36 -2.86
N ASN A 444 -20.31 -21.03 -1.91
CA ASN A 444 -20.77 -21.15 -0.53
C ASN A 444 -20.24 -20.01 0.36
N ILE A 445 -20.55 -18.77 0.01
CA ILE A 445 -20.06 -17.59 0.75
C ILE A 445 -20.53 -17.60 2.21
N ARG A 446 -21.76 -18.03 2.50
CA ARG A 446 -22.26 -18.12 3.88
C ARG A 446 -21.39 -19.02 4.77
N GLY A 447 -20.89 -20.14 4.25
CA GLY A 447 -19.99 -21.04 4.99
C GLY A 447 -18.58 -20.47 5.20
N LEU A 448 -18.21 -19.41 4.48
CA LEU A 448 -16.94 -18.72 4.62
C LEU A 448 -16.98 -17.66 5.74
N LEU A 449 -18.12 -16.98 5.89
CA LEU A 449 -18.24 -15.81 6.75
C LEU A 449 -18.07 -16.12 8.24
N ASP A 450 -17.41 -15.21 8.93
CA ASP A 450 -17.35 -15.16 10.39
C ASP A 450 -18.78 -15.07 10.95
N THR A 451 -19.08 -15.89 11.95
CA THR A 451 -20.40 -15.96 12.58
C THR A 451 -20.55 -15.02 13.78
N ARG A 452 -19.47 -14.32 14.17
CA ARG A 452 -19.49 -13.36 15.29
C ARG A 452 -20.25 -12.05 15.02
N PRO A 453 -20.25 -11.47 13.80
CA PRO A 453 -21.04 -10.27 13.53
C PRO A 453 -22.54 -10.52 13.67
N VAL A 454 -23.23 -9.63 14.40
CA VAL A 454 -24.68 -9.72 14.66
C VAL A 454 -25.33 -8.36 14.34
N PRO A 455 -26.48 -8.31 13.64
CA PRO A 455 -27.24 -9.45 13.09
C PRO A 455 -26.56 -10.11 11.88
N GLU A 456 -27.02 -11.32 11.57
CA GLU A 456 -26.70 -12.01 10.31
C GLU A 456 -26.91 -11.07 9.10
N PRO A 457 -26.03 -11.12 8.09
CA PRO A 457 -26.12 -10.19 6.97
C PRO A 457 -27.41 -10.37 6.17
N THR A 458 -28.06 -9.25 5.84
CA THR A 458 -29.24 -9.23 4.97
C THR A 458 -28.87 -9.72 3.56
N PRO A 459 -29.84 -10.10 2.70
CA PRO A 459 -29.53 -10.54 1.33
C PRO A 459 -28.74 -9.51 0.51
N GLY A 460 -28.96 -8.21 0.74
CA GLY A 460 -28.18 -7.15 0.11
C GLY A 460 -26.73 -7.12 0.61
N GLN A 461 -26.56 -7.25 1.93
CA GLN A 461 -25.23 -7.31 2.55
C GLN A 461 -24.48 -8.57 2.14
N LEU A 462 -25.15 -9.72 2.03
CA LEU A 462 -24.55 -10.97 1.58
C LEU A 462 -24.00 -10.87 0.15
N ARG A 463 -24.73 -10.25 -0.78
CA ARG A 463 -24.19 -9.95 -2.13
C ARG A 463 -22.98 -9.05 -2.09
N ALA A 464 -22.99 -8.05 -1.21
CA ALA A 464 -21.87 -7.14 -1.04
C ALA A 464 -20.62 -7.88 -0.53
N LEU A 465 -20.79 -8.77 0.46
CA LEU A 465 -19.72 -9.63 0.99
C LEU A 465 -19.23 -10.66 -0.03
N GLU A 466 -20.12 -11.19 -0.87
CA GLU A 466 -19.76 -12.06 -1.99
C GLU A 466 -18.85 -11.33 -2.99
N HIS A 467 -19.11 -10.06 -3.31
CA HIS A 467 -18.21 -9.27 -4.15
C HIS A 467 -16.84 -9.04 -3.51
N VAL A 468 -16.77 -8.86 -2.18
CA VAL A 468 -15.47 -8.81 -1.47
C VAL A 468 -14.74 -10.14 -1.61
N ALA A 469 -15.43 -11.26 -1.36
CA ALA A 469 -14.83 -12.60 -1.46
C ALA A 469 -14.32 -12.90 -2.87
N GLN A 470 -15.09 -12.54 -3.91
CA GLN A 470 -14.67 -12.68 -5.31
C GLN A 470 -13.49 -11.78 -5.68
N THR A 471 -13.38 -10.60 -5.05
CA THR A 471 -12.24 -9.69 -5.24
C THR A 471 -10.98 -10.22 -4.53
N ALA A 472 -11.16 -10.93 -3.42
CA ALA A 472 -10.09 -11.48 -2.61
C ALA A 472 -9.47 -12.78 -3.17
N ARG A 473 -10.24 -13.52 -3.98
CA ARG A 473 -9.82 -14.74 -4.69
C ARG A 473 -8.82 -14.42 -5.80
#